data_AF-A0A9P5SK70-F1
#
_entry.id   AF-A0A9P5SK70-F1
#
_cell.length_a   1.000
_cell.length_b   1.000
_cell.length_c   1.000
_cell.angle_alpha   90.00
_cell.angle_beta   90.00
_cell.angle_gamma   90.00
#
_symmetry.space_group_name_H-M   'P 1'
#
loop_
_entity.id
_entity.type
_entity.pdbx_description
1 polymer ?
#
loop_
_entity_poly.entity_id
_entity_poly.type
_entity_poly.pdbx_seq_one_letter_code
_entity_poly.pdbx_strand_id
1 'polypeptide(L)' 'MSAEYTPTSHKAINQIHRQRDQAKYDAETIFSILDNNLLAHVGFTLPPGAADEDDWPFVIPMCYGRIDDIIYVHG' A
#
# COMPACT_ATOMS: atom_id res chain seq x y z
N MET A 1 4.45 -8.32 -17.90
CA MET A 1 5.76 -8.64 -17.30
C MET A 1 5.66 -8.27 -15.84
N SER A 2 5.75 -9.24 -14.94
CA SER A 2 5.69 -8.98 -13.51
C SER A 2 6.98 -8.25 -13.10
N ALA A 3 6.86 -7.06 -12.50
CA ALA A 3 8.04 -6.32 -12.07
C ALA A 3 8.64 -7.02 -10.84
N GLU A 4 9.90 -7.48 -10.96
CA GLU A 4 10.66 -7.86 -9.77
C GLU A 4 11.13 -6.58 -9.06
N TYR A 5 10.82 -6.49 -7.77
CA TYR A 5 11.23 -5.38 -6.94
C TYR A 5 12.09 -5.86 -5.78
N THR A 6 13.11 -5.10 -5.44
CA THR A 6 13.85 -5.25 -4.19
C THR A 6 14.15 -3.86 -3.64
N PRO A 7 14.01 -3.61 -2.33
CA PRO A 7 14.38 -2.32 -1.75
C PRO A 7 15.80 -1.93 -2.13
N THR A 8 15.97 -0.70 -2.63
CA THR A 8 17.23 -0.23 -3.23
C THR A 8 18.33 0.01 -2.19
N SER A 9 17.98 0.15 -0.92
CA SER A 9 18.93 0.27 0.18
C SER A 9 18.29 -0.12 1.52
N HIS A 10 19.12 -0.29 2.54
CA HIS A 10 18.65 -0.48 3.91
C HIS A 10 17.80 0.69 4.44
N LYS A 11 17.90 1.89 3.86
CA LYS A 11 17.12 3.07 4.25
C LYS A 11 15.87 3.30 3.38
N ALA A 12 15.58 2.42 2.43
CA ALA A 12 14.38 2.53 1.60
C ALA A 12 13.12 2.47 2.48
N ILE A 13 12.13 3.32 2.18
CA ILE A 13 10.92 3.48 3.01
C ILE A 13 10.12 2.18 3.22
N ASN A 14 10.22 1.26 2.26
CA ASN A 14 9.55 -0.03 2.25
C ASN A 14 10.48 -1.21 2.59
N GLN A 15 11.70 -0.94 3.06
CA GLN A 15 12.58 -1.98 3.59
C GLN A 15 12.03 -2.49 4.93
N ILE A 16 11.60 -3.74 4.96
CA ILE A 16 11.20 -4.39 6.21
C ILE A 16 12.42 -4.62 7.11
N HIS A 17 12.34 -4.15 8.35
CA HIS A 17 13.43 -4.24 9.33
C HIS A 17 13.23 -5.31 10.40
N ARG A 18 11.97 -5.58 10.79
CA ARG A 18 11.58 -6.59 11.80
C ARG A 18 11.01 -7.82 11.08
N GLN A 19 11.37 -9.04 11.52
CA GLN A 19 10.95 -10.30 10.87
C GLN A 19 11.23 -10.30 9.35
N ARG A 20 12.48 -9.97 8.98
CA ARG A 20 12.87 -9.75 7.57
C ARG A 20 12.71 -11.00 6.70
N ASP A 21 12.79 -12.17 7.30
CA ASP A 21 12.57 -13.48 6.70
C ASP A 21 11.16 -13.65 6.11
N GLN A 22 10.18 -12.91 6.63
CA GLN A 22 8.80 -12.92 6.12
C GLN A 22 8.55 -11.89 4.99
N ALA A 23 9.51 -11.02 4.67
CA ALA A 23 9.31 -10.03 3.62
C ALA A 23 9.27 -10.68 2.23
N LYS A 24 8.24 -10.35 1.44
CA LYS A 24 8.06 -10.76 0.06
C LYS A 24 7.86 -9.52 -0.81
N TYR A 25 8.63 -9.41 -1.87
CA TYR A 25 8.62 -8.26 -2.78
C TYR A 25 8.38 -8.66 -4.25
N ASP A 26 8.29 -9.95 -4.52
CA ASP A 26 7.96 -10.47 -5.84
C ASP A 26 6.49 -10.20 -6.16
N ALA A 27 6.24 -9.81 -7.40
CA ALA A 27 4.92 -9.46 -7.88
C ALA A 27 3.93 -10.64 -7.80
N GLU A 28 4.40 -11.88 -7.96
CA GLU A 28 3.54 -13.07 -7.86
C GLU A 28 2.88 -13.18 -6.48
N THR A 29 3.67 -13.09 -5.40
CA THR A 29 3.14 -13.12 -4.02
C THR A 29 2.23 -11.92 -3.76
N ILE A 30 2.65 -10.72 -4.18
CA ILE A 30 1.86 -9.49 -3.97
C ILE A 30 0.51 -9.58 -4.69
N PHE A 31 0.49 -9.97 -5.97
CA PHE A 31 -0.73 -10.09 -6.75
C PHE A 31 -1.65 -11.17 -6.20
N SER A 32 -1.10 -12.30 -5.76
CA SER A 32 -1.88 -13.34 -5.09
C SER A 32 -2.57 -12.84 -3.83
N ILE A 33 -1.88 -12.07 -2.97
CA ILE A 33 -2.51 -11.46 -1.77
C ILE A 33 -3.64 -10.51 -2.16
N LEU A 34 -3.40 -9.66 -3.16
CA LEU A 34 -4.36 -8.66 -3.61
C LEU A 34 -5.60 -9.31 -4.25
N ASP A 35 -5.43 -10.33 -5.08
CA ASP A 35 -6.54 -10.98 -5.78
C ASP A 35 -7.41 -11.85 -4.87
N ASN A 36 -6.87 -12.27 -3.73
CA ASN A 36 -7.61 -13.04 -2.72
C ASN A 36 -8.35 -12.14 -1.70
N ASN A 37 -8.36 -10.82 -1.89
CA ASN A 37 -9.06 -9.88 -1.01
C ASN A 37 -9.68 -8.72 -1.81
N LEU A 38 -10.58 -7.96 -1.19
CA LEU A 38 -11.27 -6.82 -1.81
C LEU A 38 -11.30 -5.58 -0.92
N LEU A 39 -10.81 -5.66 0.32
CA LEU A 39 -10.83 -4.56 1.29
C LEU A 39 -9.42 -4.02 1.53
N ALA A 40 -9.25 -2.70 1.41
CA ALA A 40 -8.03 -1.99 1.77
C ALA A 40 -8.31 -0.93 2.84
N HIS A 41 -7.27 -0.55 3.58
CA HIS A 41 -7.26 0.64 4.41
C HIS A 41 -6.44 1.70 3.71
N VAL A 42 -7.06 2.82 3.34
CA VAL A 42 -6.39 3.89 2.60
C VAL A 42 -6.11 5.04 3.56
N GLY A 43 -4.82 5.28 3.79
CA GLY A 43 -4.31 6.39 4.58
C GLY A 43 -4.03 7.62 3.72
N PHE A 44 -4.54 8.79 4.10
CA PHE A 44 -4.22 10.06 3.45
C PHE A 44 -4.26 11.23 4.43
N THR A 45 -3.60 12.33 4.11
CA THR A 45 -3.66 13.59 4.85
C THR A 45 -4.32 14.65 3.99
N LEU A 46 -5.06 15.56 4.61
CA LEU A 46 -5.57 16.74 3.92
C LEU A 46 -4.49 17.82 3.83
N PRO A 47 -4.62 18.77 2.88
CA PRO A 47 -3.79 19.97 2.88
C PRO A 47 -3.94 20.74 4.21
N PRO A 48 -2.87 21.38 4.71
CA PRO A 48 -2.94 22.17 5.93
C PRO A 48 -4.07 23.20 5.89
N GLY A 49 -4.89 23.23 6.95
CA GLY A 49 -6.01 24.16 7.08
C GLY A 49 -7.26 23.81 6.26
N ALA A 50 -7.31 22.63 5.63
CA ALA A 50 -8.52 22.10 5.00
C ALA A 50 -9.48 21.41 5.98
N ALA A 51 -9.03 21.13 7.21
CA ALA A 51 -9.84 20.61 8.30
C ALA A 51 -9.91 21.63 9.45
N ASP A 52 -11.06 21.67 10.13
CA ASP A 52 -11.27 22.47 11.33
C ASP A 52 -10.43 21.85 12.47
N GLU A 53 -9.23 22.38 12.62
CA GLU A 53 -8.36 22.32 13.81
C GLU A 53 -7.40 21.13 13.96
N ASP A 54 -7.35 20.17 13.03
CA ASP A 54 -6.47 19.00 13.16
C ASP A 54 -5.98 18.38 11.81
N ASP A 55 -4.67 18.43 11.55
CA ASP A 55 -4.00 17.82 10.37
C ASP A 55 -3.62 16.34 10.62
N TRP A 56 -4.55 15.53 11.14
CA TRP A 56 -4.30 14.10 11.35
C TRP A 56 -4.44 13.29 10.05
N PRO A 57 -3.73 12.16 9.92
CA PRO A 57 -3.98 11.23 8.83
C PRO A 57 -5.35 10.58 8.99
N PHE A 58 -6.12 10.57 7.91
CA PHE A 58 -7.36 9.82 7.77
C PHE A 58 -7.05 8.41 7.31
N VAL A 59 -7.79 7.43 7.82
CA VAL A 59 -7.73 6.04 7.36
C VAL A 59 -9.14 5.56 7.09
N ILE A 60 -9.44 5.30 5.82
CA ILE A 60 -10.78 4.87 5.39
C ILE A 60 -10.71 3.44 4.85
N PRO A 61 -11.59 2.53 5.33
CA PRO A 61 -11.77 1.23 4.70
C PRO A 61 -12.47 1.42 3.34
N MET A 62 -11.86 0.96 2.26
CA MET A 62 -12.42 1.06 0.91
C MET A 62 -12.30 -0.27 0.16
N CYS A 63 -13.31 -0.57 -0.66
CA CYS A 63 -13.20 -1.64 -1.63
C CYS A 63 -12.18 -1.26 -2.71
N TYR A 64 -11.42 -2.24 -3.18
CA TYR A 64 -10.49 -2.07 -4.30
C TYR A 64 -10.59 -3.21 -5.31
N GLY A 65 -10.07 -2.97 -6.50
CA GLY A 65 -9.82 -3.99 -7.51
C GLY A 65 -8.45 -3.78 -8.15
N ARG A 66 -7.79 -4.87 -8.54
CA ARG A 66 -6.52 -4.82 -9.29
C ARG A 66 -6.77 -5.12 -10.76
N ILE A 67 -6.17 -4.32 -11.64
CA ILE A 67 -6.05 -4.62 -13.07
C ILE A 67 -4.59 -4.46 -13.43
N ASP A 68 -3.96 -5.55 -13.88
CA ASP A 68 -2.52 -5.61 -14.10
C ASP A 68 -1.73 -5.09 -12.88
N ASP A 69 -0.92 -4.06 -13.02
CA ASP A 69 -0.12 -3.47 -11.95
C ASP A 69 -0.78 -2.26 -11.28
N ILE A 70 -2.06 -2.00 -11.55
CA ILE A 70 -2.81 -0.84 -11.04
C ILE A 70 -3.88 -1.28 -10.04
N ILE A 71 -3.90 -0.61 -8.88
CA ILE A 71 -4.97 -0.72 -7.88
C ILE A 71 -5.94 0.44 -8.05
N TYR A 72 -7.21 0.08 -8.27
CA TYR A 72 -8.33 1.00 -8.32
C TYR A 72 -9.06 0.94 -6.99
N VAL A 73 -9.25 2.09 -6.37
CA VAL A 73 -10.08 2.25 -5.18
C VAL A 73 -11.34 3.03 -5.57
N HIS A 74 -12.47 2.70 -4.95
CA HIS A 74 -13.73 3.40 -5.18
C HIS A 74 -14.25 4.03 -3.90
N GLY A 75 -14.72 5.27 -4.02
CA GLY A 75 -15.39 6.09 -3.02
C GLY A 75 -16.09 7.27 -3.69
#